data_AF-A0A5M9ZKL1-F1
#
_entry.id   AF-A0A5M9ZKL1-F1
#
_cell.length_a   1.000
_cell.length_b   1.000
_cell.length_c   1.000
_cell.angle_alpha   90.00
_cell.angle_beta   90.00
_cell.angle_gamma   90.00
#
_symmetry.space_group_name_H-M   'P 1'
#
loop_
_entity.id
_entity.type
_entity.pdbx_description
1 polymer ?
#
loop_
_entity_poly.entity_id
_entity_poly.type
_entity_poly.pdbx_seq_one_letter_code
_entity_poly.pdbx_strand_id
1 'polypeptide(L)'
;MTGARTPEGQAYDPFEADLLLRLAAMSVRHPDDPDALDADELRAWPLTPCFAGPARDGVDMEIDRLAELLEGARADGARAPHGTNERNRTT
;
A
#
# COMPACT_ATOMS: atom_id res chain seq x y z
N MET A 1 24.35 35.27 -9.15
CA MET A 1 22.89 35.09 -9.26
C MET A 1 22.59 33.63 -8.98
N THR A 2 22.22 33.31 -7.74
CA THR A 2 21.92 31.95 -7.31
C THR A 2 20.48 31.67 -7.70
N GLY A 3 20.27 31.01 -8.84
CA GLY A 3 18.94 30.57 -9.26
C GLY A 3 18.39 29.62 -8.22
N ALA A 4 17.35 30.05 -7.50
CA ALA A 4 16.62 29.20 -6.58
C ALA A 4 16.17 27.96 -7.37
N ARG A 5 16.69 26.79 -7.00
CA ARG A 5 16.14 25.53 -7.47
C ARG A 5 14.68 25.55 -7.01
N THR A 6 13.75 25.65 -7.94
CA THR A 6 12.34 25.41 -7.67
C THR A 6 12.27 24.10 -6.89
N PRO A 7 11.61 24.03 -5.71
CA PRO A 7 11.47 22.76 -5.03
C PRO A 7 10.80 21.82 -6.03
N GLU A 8 11.45 20.68 -6.30
CA GLU A 8 10.88 19.59 -7.06
C GLU A 8 9.44 19.35 -6.55
N GLY A 9 8.51 19.05 -7.46
CA GLY A 9 7.05 19.08 -7.21
C GLY A 9 6.66 18.65 -5.80
N GLN A 10 5.99 19.54 -5.06
CA GLN A 10 5.55 19.29 -3.67
C GLN A 10 4.31 18.39 -3.59
N ALA A 11 3.83 17.91 -4.74
CA ALA A 11 2.68 17.03 -4.88
C ALA A 11 3.05 15.82 -5.75
N TYR A 12 2.23 14.78 -5.71
CA TYR A 12 2.25 13.70 -6.69
C TYR A 12 1.17 13.90 -7.74
N ASP A 13 1.31 13.23 -8.89
CA ASP A 13 0.21 13.11 -9.85
C ASP A 13 -1.05 12.57 -9.14
N PRO A 14 -2.19 13.28 -9.24
CA PRO A 14 -3.39 12.92 -8.49
C PRO A 14 -3.99 11.57 -8.91
N PHE A 15 -3.84 11.17 -10.18
CA PHE A 15 -4.37 9.90 -10.66
C PHE A 15 -3.51 8.73 -10.19
N GLU A 16 -2.18 8.86 -10.28
CA GLU A 16 -1.27 7.82 -9.81
C GLU A 16 -1.40 7.60 -8.30
N ALA A 17 -1.47 8.68 -7.51
CA ALA A 17 -1.64 8.60 -6.06
C ALA A 17 -2.99 7.96 -5.68
N ASP A 18 -4.12 8.39 -6.28
CA ASP A 18 -5.44 7.79 -5.99
C ASP A 18 -5.50 6.31 -6.37
N LEU A 19 -4.94 5.94 -7.53
CA LEU A 19 -4.90 4.55 -7.97
C LEU A 19 -4.10 3.68 -7.01
N LEU A 20 -2.89 4.10 -6.64
CA LEU A 20 -2.03 3.36 -5.71
C LEU A 20 -2.71 3.15 -4.35
N LEU A 21 -3.26 4.22 -3.77
CA LEU A 21 -3.92 4.15 -2.47
C LEU A 21 -5.14 3.22 -2.49
N ARG A 22 -5.90 3.18 -3.60
CA ARG A 22 -7.02 2.25 -3.75
C ARG A 22 -6.57 0.80 -3.90
N LEU A 23 -5.50 0.55 -4.66
CA LEU A 23 -4.91 -0.79 -4.79
C LEU A 23 -4.41 -1.29 -3.44
N ALA A 24 -3.64 -0.47 -2.73
CA ALA A 24 -3.17 -0.78 -1.38
C ALA A 24 -4.31 -1.07 -0.40
N ALA A 25 -5.37 -0.26 -0.41
CA ALA A 25 -6.54 -0.49 0.44
C ALA A 25 -7.28 -1.79 0.08
N MET A 26 -7.31 -2.18 -1.21
CA MET A 26 -7.87 -3.46 -1.64
C MET A 26 -7.01 -4.63 -1.15
N SER A 27 -5.68 -4.53 -1.28
CA SER A 27 -4.72 -5.52 -0.80
C SER A 27 -4.79 -5.72 0.72
N VAL A 28 -4.97 -4.64 1.50
CA VAL A 28 -5.21 -4.74 2.96
C VAL A 28 -6.47 -5.54 3.28
N ARG A 29 -7.53 -5.42 2.47
CA ARG A 29 -8.80 -6.13 2.68
C ARG A 29 -8.76 -7.58 2.21
N HIS A 30 -7.83 -7.92 1.32
CA HIS A 30 -7.69 -9.22 0.70
C HIS A 30 -6.21 -9.68 0.73
N PRO A 31 -5.62 -9.87 1.93
CA PRO A 31 -4.19 -10.16 2.08
C PRO A 31 -3.77 -11.53 1.52
N ASP A 32 -4.73 -12.44 1.31
CA ASP A 32 -4.52 -13.77 0.73
C ASP A 32 -4.61 -13.79 -0.82
N ASP A 33 -4.95 -12.66 -1.44
CA ASP A 33 -4.98 -12.56 -2.90
C ASP A 33 -3.53 -12.61 -3.43
N PRO A 34 -3.19 -13.53 -4.36
CA PRO A 34 -1.84 -13.64 -4.90
C PRO A 34 -1.38 -12.38 -5.65
N ASP A 35 -2.31 -11.56 -6.10
CA ASP A 35 -2.03 -10.30 -6.81
C ASP A 35 -2.11 -9.07 -5.88
N ALA A 36 -2.27 -9.28 -4.56
CA ALA A 36 -2.24 -8.19 -3.60
C ALA A 36 -0.82 -7.59 -3.45
N LEU A 37 -0.76 -6.26 -3.40
CA LEU A 37 0.47 -5.53 -3.10
C LEU A 37 1.01 -5.93 -1.74
N ASP A 38 2.32 -6.06 -1.66
CA ASP A 38 3.02 -6.06 -0.39
C ASP A 38 3.47 -4.67 0.06
N ALA A 39 3.92 -4.61 1.32
CA ALA A 39 4.34 -3.36 1.95
C ALA A 39 5.60 -2.75 1.29
N ASP A 40 6.49 -3.58 0.76
CA ASP A 40 7.72 -3.11 0.10
C ASP A 40 7.42 -2.58 -1.30
N GLU A 41 6.56 -3.27 -2.05
CA GLU A 41 6.04 -2.83 -3.35
C GLU A 41 5.29 -1.50 -3.25
N LEU A 42 4.47 -1.35 -2.21
CA LEU A 42 3.74 -0.11 -1.95
C LEU A 42 4.67 1.07 -1.66
N ARG A 43 5.70 0.89 -0.83
CA ARG A 43 6.69 1.94 -0.51
C ARG A 43 7.62 2.27 -1.67
N ALA A 44 7.95 1.28 -2.49
CA ALA A 44 8.84 1.46 -3.63
C ALA A 44 8.12 1.98 -4.89
N TRP A 45 6.80 2.16 -4.85
CA TRP A 45 6.03 2.53 -6.02
C TRP A 45 6.46 3.90 -6.57
N PRO A 46 6.84 3.99 -7.87
CA PRO A 46 7.34 5.24 -8.44
C PRO A 46 6.17 6.17 -8.75
N LEU A 47 5.86 7.09 -7.84
CA LEU A 47 4.91 8.18 -8.08
C LEU A 47 5.58 9.37 -8.77
N THR A 48 4.92 9.90 -9.79
CA THR A 48 5.40 11.06 -10.56
C THR A 48 5.21 12.36 -9.75
N PRO A 49 6.28 13.12 -9.45
CA PRO A 49 6.13 14.43 -8.80
C PRO A 49 5.49 15.45 -9.74
N CYS A 50 4.63 16.31 -9.20
CA CYS A 50 3.96 17.36 -9.96
C CYS A 50 3.83 18.67 -9.15
N PHE A 51 3.45 19.76 -9.83
CA PHE A 51 3.27 21.07 -9.19
C PHE A 51 1.88 21.28 -8.56
N ALA A 52 0.90 20.44 -8.91
CA ALA A 52 -0.49 20.57 -8.47
C ALA A 52 -1.14 19.19 -8.34
N GLY A 53 -1.44 18.78 -7.11
CA GLY A 53 -1.96 17.46 -6.77
C GLY A 53 -2.02 17.29 -5.25
N PRO A 54 -2.26 16.06 -4.75
CA PRO A 54 -2.15 15.77 -3.33
C PRO A 54 -0.71 15.99 -2.83
N ALA A 55 -0.58 16.62 -1.66
CA ALA A 55 0.73 16.91 -1.06
C ALA A 55 1.50 15.63 -0.78
N ARG A 56 2.80 15.61 -1.10
CA ARG A 56 3.65 14.42 -0.97
C ARG A 56 3.63 13.87 0.45
N ASP A 57 3.88 14.70 1.45
CA ASP A 57 3.88 14.30 2.86
C ASP A 57 2.59 13.57 3.27
N GLY A 58 1.43 14.04 2.78
CA GLY A 58 0.15 13.41 3.10
C GLY A 58 -0.05 12.06 2.41
N VAL A 59 0.42 11.92 1.17
CA VAL A 59 0.38 10.65 0.43
C VAL A 59 1.39 9.66 1.01
N ASP A 60 2.62 10.10 1.30
CA ASP A 60 3.68 9.27 1.88
C ASP A 60 3.25 8.74 3.26
N MET A 61 2.65 9.57 4.11
CA MET A 61 2.09 9.13 5.40
C MET A 61 0.98 8.07 5.25
N GLU A 62 0.12 8.21 4.25
CA GLU A 62 -0.96 7.23 4.02
C GLU A 62 -0.42 5.93 3.42
N ILE A 63 0.60 6.01 2.55
CA ILE A 63 1.37 4.86 2.05
C ILE A 63 1.98 4.09 3.22
N ASP A 64 2.67 4.78 4.14
CA ASP A 64 3.27 4.14 5.32
C ASP A 64 2.22 3.46 6.19
N ARG A 65 1.10 4.15 6.46
CA ARG A 65 -0.02 3.58 7.23
C ARG A 65 -0.59 2.30 6.60
N LEU A 66 -0.75 2.28 5.29
CA LEU A 66 -1.27 1.11 4.57
C LEU A 66 -0.23 -0.02 4.51
N ALA A 67 1.05 0.31 4.37
CA ALA A 67 2.14 -0.66 4.40
C ALA A 67 2.23 -1.38 5.77
N GLU A 68 2.09 -0.64 6.88
CA GLU A 68 2.00 -1.22 8.23
C GLU A 68 0.82 -2.20 8.38
N LEU A 69 -0.33 -1.88 7.79
CA LEU A 69 -1.50 -2.75 7.79
C LEU A 69 -1.28 -4.03 6.97
N LEU A 70 -0.60 -3.94 5.82
CA LEU A 70 -0.23 -5.10 5.01
C LEU A 70 0.74 -6.03 5.75
N GLU A 71 1.73 -5.48 6.45
CA GLU A 71 2.65 -6.23 7.30
C GLU A 71 1.90 -6.94 8.44
N GLY A 72 0.97 -6.24 9.10
CA GLY A 72 0.13 -6.81 10.16
C GLY A 72 -0.77 -7.94 9.65
N ALA A 73 -1.46 -7.73 8.53
CA ALA A 73 -2.36 -8.72 7.95
C ALA A 73 -1.63 -10.02 7.55
N ARG A 74 -0.41 -9.91 7.01
CA ARG A 74 0.43 -11.08 6.69
C ARG A 74 0.96 -11.78 7.94
N ALA A 75 1.32 -11.03 8.99
CA ALA A 75 1.73 -11.62 10.26
C ALA A 75 0.59 -12.42 10.90
N ASP A 76 -0.66 -11.95 10.80
CA ASP A 76 -1.85 -12.64 11.29
C ASP A 76 -2.22 -13.85 10.43
N GLY A 77 -2.12 -13.74 9.09
CA GLY A 77 -2.31 -14.87 8.16
C GLY A 77 -1.28 -15.99 8.37
N ALA A 78 -0.01 -15.64 8.60
CA ALA A 78 1.05 -16.61 8.94
C ALA A 78 0.84 -17.27 10.32
N ARG A 79 0.06 -16.63 11.21
CA ARG A 79 -0.25 -17.12 12.56
C ARG A 79 -1.50 -18.00 12.61
N ALA A 80 -2.30 -18.07 11.55
CA ALA A 80 -3.40 -19.03 11.46
C ALA A 80 -2.84 -20.41 11.05
N PRO A 81 -2.67 -21.38 11.97
CA PRO A 81 -2.38 -22.74 11.53
C PRO A 81 -3.57 -23.21 10.70
N HIS A 82 -3.30 -23.88 9.58
CA HIS A 82 -4.29 -24.64 8.84
C HIS A 82 -5.03 -25.60 9.80
N GLY A 83 -6.17 -25.13 10.31
CA GLY A 83 -7.10 -25.90 11.10
C GLY A 83 -7.81 -26.86 10.17
N THR A 84 -7.21 -28.04 10.02
CA THR A 84 -7.78 -29.30 9.54
C THR A 84 -9.31 -29.30 9.62
N ASN A 85 -10.00 -29.11 8.51
CA ASN A 85 -11.44 -29.33 8.45
C ASN A 85 -11.71 -30.85 8.31
N GLU A 86 -11.34 -31.62 9.34
CA GLU A 86 -11.72 -33.03 9.53
C GLU A 86 -13.16 -33.10 10.06
N ARG A 87 -14.13 -32.63 9.28
CA ARG A 87 -15.55 -32.97 9.50
C ARG A 87 -16.17 -33.58 8.26
N ASN A 88 -15.48 -34.60 7.74
CA ASN A 88 -16.09 -35.76 7.09
C ASN A 88 -15.72 -37.00 7.91
N ARG A 89 -16.40 -37.19 9.04
CA ARG A 89 -16.58 -38.52 9.64
C ARG A 89 -18.05 -38.72 9.92
N THR A 90 -18.69 -39.34 8.94
CA THR A 90 -19.70 -40.40 9.07
C THR A 90 -19.94 -40.82 10.52
N THR A 91 -21.18 -40.75 11.00
CA THR A 91 -22.09 -41.90 11.24
C THR A 91 -23.46 -41.37 11.66
#